data_AF-A0AAV7XV39-F1
#
_entry.id   AF-A0AAV7XV39-F1
#
_cell.length_a   1.000
_cell.length_b   1.000
_cell.length_c   1.000
_cell.angle_alpha   90.00
_cell.angle_beta   90.00
_cell.angle_gamma   90.00
#
_symmetry.space_group_name_H-M   'P 1'
#
loop_
_entity.id
_entity.type
_entity.pdbx_description
1 polymer ?
#
loop_
_entity_poly.entity_id
_entity_poly.type
_entity_poly.pdbx_seq_one_letter_code
_entity_poly.pdbx_strand_id
1 'polypeptide(L)'
;MSEEREREEDPFVDLWLANWEQQCAEHLESEPDYGGQLQADRERAIHNNWLLFQNTATAIAQLYKDRQQGVSLWIPFQTAAGTVTSLYKESTDVIRRVGDLGIQSGYQRRNKELMNWARKRRRNIRREDLMAYLAGKQPPLRPHHSRVSPRPRVCHGSPNAQQMDIHHFHHSSPASISTCEDNMHTFREALSIAGSNVSFTKKPRSADLSNYIANEFVRNGTKRPASSSPPHDVNMDSPTHKRSRFM
;
A
#
# COMPACT_ATOMS: atom_id res chain seq x y z
N MET A 1 -1.60 -45.94 -38.48
CA MET A 1 -3.03 -45.76 -38.21
C MET A 1 -3.14 -45.28 -36.78
N SER A 2 -3.84 -44.16 -36.61
CA SER A 2 -3.84 -43.32 -35.43
C SER A 2 -4.56 -43.98 -34.26
N GLU A 3 -3.86 -44.17 -33.14
CA GLU A 3 -4.47 -44.47 -31.85
C GLU A 3 -5.12 -43.18 -31.32
N GLU A 4 -6.30 -42.87 -31.85
CA GLU A 4 -7.22 -41.92 -31.25
C GLU A 4 -7.83 -42.61 -30.02
N ARG A 5 -7.12 -42.52 -28.88
CA ARG A 5 -7.73 -42.82 -27.57
C ARG A 5 -8.83 -41.79 -27.35
N GLU A 6 -10.05 -42.16 -27.73
CA GLU A 6 -11.26 -41.59 -27.16
C GLU A 6 -11.10 -41.63 -25.64
N ARG A 7 -10.88 -40.45 -25.07
CA ARG A 7 -10.99 -40.22 -23.64
C ARG A 7 -12.50 -40.25 -23.40
N GLU A 8 -13.05 -41.42 -23.08
CA GLU A 8 -14.39 -41.48 -22.50
C GLU A 8 -14.34 -40.70 -21.17
N GLU A 9 -14.80 -39.45 -21.21
CA GLU A 9 -15.07 -38.65 -20.02
C GLU A 9 -16.24 -39.33 -19.30
N ASP A 10 -15.98 -39.90 -18.12
CA ASP A 10 -16.99 -40.60 -17.32
C ASP A 10 -18.06 -39.58 -16.86
N PRO A 11 -19.29 -39.63 -17.38
CA PRO A 11 -20.32 -38.62 -17.10
C PRO A 11 -20.66 -38.52 -15.61
N PHE A 12 -20.38 -39.57 -14.85
CA PHE A 12 -20.54 -39.60 -13.40
C PHE A 12 -19.53 -38.69 -12.68
N VAL A 13 -18.27 -38.69 -13.14
CA VAL A 13 -17.19 -37.87 -12.58
C VAL A 13 -17.45 -36.39 -12.86
N ASP A 14 -17.90 -36.05 -14.07
CA ASP A 14 -18.22 -34.67 -14.44
C ASP A 14 -19.42 -34.12 -13.67
N LEU A 15 -20.46 -34.94 -13.47
CA LEU A 15 -21.62 -34.54 -12.66
C LEU A 15 -21.24 -34.34 -11.18
N TRP A 16 -20.40 -35.22 -10.63
CA TRP A 16 -19.89 -35.09 -9.26
C TRP A 16 -19.04 -33.82 -9.10
N LEU A 17 -18.13 -33.56 -10.05
CA LEU A 17 -17.30 -32.35 -10.07
C LEU A 17 -18.15 -31.08 -10.14
N ALA A 18 -19.15 -31.05 -11.02
CA ALA A 18 -20.06 -29.91 -11.15
C ALA A 18 -20.83 -29.65 -9.85
N ASN A 19 -21.32 -30.70 -9.19
CA ASN A 19 -22.00 -30.58 -7.91
C ASN A 19 -21.06 -30.08 -6.79
N TRP A 20 -19.81 -30.56 -6.77
CA TRP A 20 -18.79 -30.10 -5.85
C TRP A 20 -18.42 -28.62 -6.06
N GLU A 21 -18.25 -28.19 -7.32
CA GLU A 21 -18.01 -26.80 -7.68
C GLU A 21 -19.17 -25.89 -7.25
N GLN A 22 -20.41 -26.35 -7.40
CA GLN A 22 -21.60 -25.65 -6.96
C GLN A 22 -21.64 -25.49 -5.43
N GLN A 23 -21.33 -26.54 -4.67
CA GLN A 23 -21.24 -26.45 -3.20
C GLN A 23 -20.17 -25.45 -2.75
N CYS A 24 -19.01 -25.41 -3.42
CA CYS A 24 -17.96 -24.43 -3.14
C CYS A 24 -18.43 -22.99 -3.41
N ALA A 25 -19.18 -22.78 -4.50
CA ALA A 25 -19.75 -21.49 -4.84
C ALA A 25 -20.78 -21.03 -3.80
N GLU A 26 -21.72 -21.90 -3.44
CA GLU A 26 -22.76 -21.62 -2.44
C GLU A 26 -22.15 -21.26 -1.09
N HIS A 27 -21.10 -21.97 -0.67
CA HIS A 27 -20.39 -21.65 0.57
C HIS A 27 -19.83 -20.22 0.57
N LEU A 28 -19.16 -19.80 -0.51
CA LEU A 28 -18.63 -18.43 -0.62
C LEU A 28 -19.73 -17.37 -0.72
N GLU A 29 -20.85 -17.69 -1.36
CA GLU A 29 -22.00 -16.78 -1.48
C GLU A 29 -22.77 -16.66 -0.15
N SER A 30 -22.69 -17.67 0.73
CA SER A 30 -23.29 -17.67 2.06
C SER A 30 -22.49 -16.92 3.13
N GLU A 31 -21.24 -16.52 2.84
CA GLU A 31 -20.41 -15.79 3.80
C GLU A 31 -21.05 -14.45 4.19
N PRO A 32 -20.98 -14.05 5.47
CA PRO A 32 -21.44 -12.72 5.91
C PRO A 32 -20.74 -11.60 5.13
N ASP A 33 -21.40 -10.47 4.90
CA ASP A 33 -20.74 -9.30 4.28
C ASP A 33 -19.75 -8.65 5.26
N TYR A 34 -18.53 -9.16 5.29
CA TYR A 34 -17.45 -8.64 6.13
C TYR A 34 -17.01 -7.25 5.67
N GLY A 35 -17.14 -6.92 4.37
CA GLY A 35 -16.82 -5.59 3.84
C GLY A 35 -17.77 -4.51 4.34
N GLY A 36 -19.07 -4.78 4.28
CA GLY A 36 -20.11 -3.89 4.82
C GLY A 36 -20.01 -3.76 6.34
N GLN A 37 -19.81 -4.88 7.05
CA GLN A 37 -19.60 -4.87 8.51
C GLN A 37 -18.37 -4.02 8.89
N LEU A 38 -17.25 -4.17 8.18
CA LEU A 38 -16.04 -3.41 8.43
C LEU A 38 -16.27 -1.91 8.30
N GLN A 39 -17.00 -1.49 7.27
CA GLN A 39 -17.31 -0.08 7.06
C GLN A 39 -18.23 0.46 8.16
N ALA A 40 -19.29 -0.28 8.50
CA ALA A 40 -20.23 0.11 9.54
C ALA A 40 -19.55 0.20 10.92
N ASP A 41 -18.71 -0.78 11.29
CA ASP A 41 -17.98 -0.78 12.55
C ASP A 41 -16.95 0.36 12.59
N ARG A 42 -16.29 0.66 11.48
CA ARG A 42 -15.36 1.79 11.39
C ARG A 42 -16.07 3.13 11.60
N GLU A 43 -17.22 3.34 10.98
CA GLU A 43 -18.01 4.57 11.15
C GLU A 43 -18.51 4.72 12.59
N ARG A 44 -19.06 3.64 13.15
CA ARG A 44 -19.49 3.59 14.55
C ARG A 44 -18.34 3.86 15.51
N ALA A 45 -17.18 3.26 15.26
CA ALA A 45 -15.97 3.46 16.04
C ALA A 45 -15.47 4.91 16.02
N ILE A 46 -15.44 5.55 14.85
CA ILE A 46 -15.04 6.95 14.72
C ILE A 46 -15.98 7.84 15.54
N HIS A 47 -17.29 7.63 15.40
CA HIS A 47 -18.29 8.40 16.13
C HIS A 47 -18.17 8.19 17.65
N ASN A 48 -18.09 6.93 18.11
CA ASN A 48 -18.00 6.61 19.53
C ASN A 48 -16.71 7.14 20.17
N ASN A 49 -15.56 6.94 19.52
CA ASN A 49 -14.28 7.46 20.00
C ASN A 49 -14.27 8.98 20.07
N TRP A 50 -14.92 9.65 19.12
CA TRP A 50 -15.08 11.10 19.16
C TRP A 50 -15.89 11.56 20.38
N LEU A 51 -17.02 10.90 20.67
CA LEU A 51 -17.82 11.20 21.86
C LEU A 51 -17.04 10.96 23.16
N LEU A 52 -16.32 9.84 23.26
CA LEU A 52 -15.48 9.53 24.42
C LEU A 52 -14.35 10.55 24.57
N PHE A 53 -13.75 10.99 23.47
CA PHE A 53 -12.76 12.06 23.48
C PHE A 53 -13.35 13.37 24.00
N GLN A 54 -14.52 13.78 23.49
CA GLN A 54 -15.19 15.00 23.96
C GLN A 54 -15.56 14.94 25.45
N ASN A 55 -16.08 13.80 25.90
CA ASN A 55 -16.40 13.59 27.31
C ASN A 55 -15.14 13.66 28.19
N THR A 56 -14.07 13.01 27.76
CA THR A 56 -12.77 13.05 28.44
C THR A 56 -12.21 14.47 28.52
N ALA A 57 -12.22 15.19 27.40
CA ALA A 57 -11.75 16.58 27.34
C ALA A 57 -12.59 17.49 28.25
N THR A 58 -13.91 17.29 28.30
CA THR A 58 -14.82 18.05 29.17
C THR A 58 -14.54 17.78 30.64
N ALA A 59 -14.39 16.51 31.02
CA ALA A 59 -14.08 16.12 32.40
C ALA A 59 -12.73 16.68 32.87
N ILE A 60 -11.71 16.67 32.00
CA ILE A 60 -10.40 17.28 32.29
C ILE A 60 -10.52 18.81 32.38
N ALA A 61 -11.22 19.46 31.47
CA ALA A 61 -11.42 20.91 31.52
C ALA A 61 -12.15 21.34 32.81
N GLN A 62 -13.16 20.56 33.22
CA GLN A 62 -13.89 20.80 34.46
C GLN A 62 -12.99 20.64 35.68
N LEU A 63 -12.13 19.61 35.71
CA LEU A 63 -11.13 19.43 36.77
C LEU A 63 -10.25 20.68 36.96
N TYR A 64 -9.78 21.30 35.86
CA TYR A 64 -8.99 22.53 35.95
C TYR A 64 -9.81 23.74 36.38
N LYS A 65 -11.08 23.81 35.97
CA LYS A 65 -12.00 24.88 36.38
C LYS A 65 -12.31 24.83 37.87
N ASP A 66 -12.61 23.65 38.41
CA ASP A 66 -12.91 23.43 39.83
C ASP A 66 -11.68 23.70 40.71
N ARG A 67 -10.48 23.46 40.19
CA ARG A 67 -9.22 23.83 40.86
C ARG A 67 -9.10 25.32 41.11
N GLN A 68 -9.57 26.16 40.19
CA GLN A 68 -9.53 27.62 40.38
C GLN A 68 -10.57 28.10 41.39
N GLN A 69 -11.60 27.31 41.65
CA GLN A 69 -12.69 27.64 42.57
C GLN A 69 -12.46 27.13 44.00
N GLY A 70 -11.34 26.43 44.26
CA GLY A 70 -11.00 25.92 45.58
C GLY A 70 -11.83 24.71 46.03
N VAL A 71 -12.51 24.02 45.11
CA VAL A 71 -13.34 22.84 45.41
C VAL A 71 -12.46 21.60 45.61
N SER A 72 -12.95 20.59 46.34
CA SER A 72 -12.26 19.29 46.47
C SER A 72 -12.05 18.65 45.11
N LEU A 73 -10.78 18.41 44.76
CA LEU A 73 -10.39 17.90 43.44
C LEU A 73 -10.47 16.39 43.30
N TRP A 74 -10.68 15.67 44.39
CA TRP A 74 -10.63 14.21 44.35
C TRP A 74 -11.73 13.62 43.45
N ILE A 75 -12.98 14.08 43.60
CA ILE A 75 -14.10 13.57 42.79
C ILE A 75 -13.99 13.98 41.31
N PRO A 76 -13.69 15.26 40.95
CA PRO A 76 -13.43 15.63 39.56
C PRO A 76 -12.24 14.87 38.95
N PHE A 77 -11.19 14.60 39.74
CA PHE A 77 -10.02 13.85 39.29
C PHE A 77 -10.39 12.40 38.98
N GLN A 78 -11.12 11.74 39.88
CA GLN A 78 -11.61 10.37 39.66
C GLN A 78 -12.48 10.28 38.40
N THR A 79 -13.38 11.25 38.21
CA THR A 79 -14.22 11.32 37.00
C THR A 79 -13.36 11.45 35.74
N ALA A 80 -12.42 12.41 35.71
CA ALA A 80 -11.54 12.61 34.57
C ALA A 80 -10.70 11.35 34.27
N ALA A 81 -10.06 10.77 35.29
CA ALA A 81 -9.28 9.54 35.12
C ALA A 81 -10.13 8.36 34.62
N GLY A 82 -11.37 8.24 35.09
CA GLY A 82 -12.34 7.25 34.62
C GLY A 82 -12.65 7.41 33.13
N THR A 83 -12.93 8.64 32.69
CA THR A 83 -13.20 8.92 31.26
C THR A 83 -12.00 8.61 30.36
N VAL A 84 -10.77 8.96 30.78
CA VAL A 84 -9.53 8.62 30.06
C VAL A 84 -9.36 7.11 29.95
N THR A 85 -9.62 6.38 31.03
CA THR A 85 -9.50 4.91 31.05
C THR A 85 -10.49 4.26 30.09
N SER A 86 -11.74 4.74 30.09
CA SER A 86 -12.78 4.27 29.17
C SER A 86 -12.43 4.56 27.71
N LEU A 87 -11.93 5.77 27.40
CA LEU A 87 -11.47 6.14 26.07
C LEU A 87 -10.33 5.23 25.59
N TYR A 88 -9.32 4.98 26.43
CA TYR A 88 -8.20 4.11 26.09
C TYR A 88 -8.65 2.67 25.84
N LYS A 89 -9.48 2.13 26.74
CA LYS A 89 -10.00 0.76 26.61
C LYS A 89 -10.80 0.58 25.32
N GLU A 90 -11.80 1.44 25.11
CA GLU A 90 -12.70 1.33 23.96
C GLU A 90 -11.95 1.51 22.64
N SER A 91 -11.04 2.49 22.56
CA SER A 91 -10.23 2.71 21.35
C SER A 91 -9.35 1.51 21.03
N THR A 92 -8.73 0.88 22.03
CA THR A 92 -7.87 -0.29 21.83
C THR A 92 -8.69 -1.52 21.40
N ASP A 93 -9.86 -1.74 22.01
CA ASP A 93 -10.75 -2.86 21.67
C ASP A 93 -11.32 -2.73 20.25
N VAL A 94 -11.65 -1.51 19.84
CA VAL A 94 -12.05 -1.18 18.47
C VAL A 94 -10.93 -1.48 17.47
N ILE A 95 -9.67 -1.08 17.75
CA ILE A 95 -8.55 -1.32 16.83
C ILE A 95 -8.37 -2.82 16.57
N ARG A 96 -8.47 -3.65 17.62
CA ARG A 96 -8.39 -5.11 17.47
C ARG A 96 -9.55 -5.65 16.63
N ARG A 97 -10.79 -5.30 16.99
CA ARG A 97 -12.00 -5.77 16.31
C ARG A 97 -12.01 -5.40 14.82
N VAL A 98 -11.71 -4.15 14.49
CA VAL A 98 -11.63 -3.67 13.10
C VAL A 98 -10.46 -4.31 12.35
N GLY A 99 -9.34 -4.58 13.03
CA GLY A 99 -8.22 -5.32 12.47
C GLY A 99 -8.59 -6.75 12.05
N ASP A 100 -9.22 -7.50 12.95
CA ASP A 100 -9.67 -8.88 12.69
C ASP A 100 -10.71 -8.91 11.57
N LEU A 101 -11.67 -7.99 11.59
CA LEU A 101 -12.70 -7.88 10.57
C LEU A 101 -12.11 -7.46 9.21
N GLY A 102 -11.07 -6.62 9.21
CA GLY A 102 -10.32 -6.25 8.02
C GLY A 102 -9.62 -7.45 7.36
N ILE A 103 -9.07 -8.36 8.17
CA ILE A 103 -8.49 -9.62 7.68
C ILE A 103 -9.57 -10.48 7.02
N GLN A 104 -10.72 -10.67 7.66
CA GLN A 104 -11.84 -11.46 7.10
C GLN A 104 -12.37 -10.85 5.80
N SER A 105 -12.57 -9.53 5.77
CA SER A 105 -12.97 -8.82 4.56
C SER A 105 -11.96 -8.99 3.42
N GLY A 106 -10.66 -9.00 3.74
CA GLY A 106 -9.60 -9.28 2.78
C GLY A 106 -9.67 -10.71 2.21
N TYR A 107 -9.88 -11.72 3.07
CA TYR A 107 -10.07 -13.10 2.63
C TYR A 107 -11.30 -13.26 1.75
N GLN A 108 -12.43 -12.71 2.16
CA GLN A 108 -13.67 -12.74 1.39
C GLN A 108 -13.49 -12.11 0.00
N ARG A 109 -12.88 -10.91 -0.07
CA ARG A 109 -12.60 -10.24 -1.35
C ARG A 109 -11.73 -11.11 -2.26
N ARG A 110 -10.61 -11.60 -1.72
CA ARG A 110 -9.68 -12.47 -2.46
C ARG A 110 -10.39 -13.73 -2.97
N ASN A 111 -11.16 -14.39 -2.11
CA ASN A 111 -11.86 -15.63 -2.47
C ASN A 111 -12.89 -15.37 -3.58
N LYS A 112 -13.64 -14.25 -3.50
CA LYS A 112 -14.60 -13.84 -4.53
C LYS A 112 -13.90 -13.53 -5.86
N GLU A 113 -12.76 -12.83 -5.84
CA GLU A 113 -11.98 -12.56 -7.05
C GLU A 113 -11.42 -13.85 -7.69
N LEU A 114 -10.89 -14.77 -6.87
CA LEU A 114 -10.40 -16.06 -7.33
C LEU A 114 -11.53 -16.93 -7.91
N MET A 115 -12.69 -16.96 -7.26
CA MET A 115 -13.86 -17.69 -7.75
C MET A 115 -14.35 -17.10 -9.09
N ASN A 116 -14.41 -15.77 -9.20
CA ASN A 116 -14.74 -15.08 -10.44
C ASN A 116 -13.72 -15.35 -11.56
N TRP A 117 -12.44 -15.47 -11.23
CA TRP A 117 -11.40 -15.86 -12.18
C TRP A 117 -11.54 -17.32 -12.60
N ALA A 118 -11.77 -18.22 -11.64
CA ALA A 118 -11.95 -19.65 -11.89
C ALA A 118 -13.17 -19.92 -12.77
N ARG A 119 -14.25 -19.13 -12.66
CA ARG A 119 -15.42 -19.25 -13.55
C ARG A 119 -15.16 -18.82 -15.02
N LYS A 120 -14.07 -18.12 -15.35
CA LYS A 120 -13.77 -17.67 -16.73
C LYS A 120 -13.40 -18.84 -17.65
N ARG A 121 -13.58 -18.68 -18.98
CA ARG A 121 -13.22 -19.71 -19.98
C ARG A 121 -11.71 -19.85 -20.23
N ARG A 122 -10.93 -18.80 -19.97
CA ARG A 122 -9.45 -18.78 -20.10
C ARG A 122 -8.84 -18.65 -18.70
N ARG A 123 -8.56 -19.80 -18.07
CA ARG A 123 -8.14 -19.92 -16.66
C ARG A 123 -6.63 -20.06 -16.47
N ASN A 124 -5.81 -19.80 -17.50
CA ASN A 124 -4.36 -19.98 -17.41
C ASN A 124 -3.67 -18.64 -17.16
N ILE A 125 -2.87 -18.55 -16.09
CA ILE A 125 -1.96 -17.43 -15.82
C ILE A 125 -0.54 -17.86 -16.21
N ARG A 126 0.16 -17.04 -17.00
CA ARG A 126 1.55 -17.33 -17.38
C ARG A 126 2.49 -17.06 -16.20
N ARG A 127 3.60 -17.78 -16.13
CA ARG A 127 4.57 -17.66 -15.03
C ARG A 127 5.07 -16.22 -14.85
N GLU A 128 5.45 -15.57 -15.94
CA GLU A 128 5.96 -14.21 -15.94
C GLU A 128 4.91 -13.18 -15.50
N ASP A 129 3.65 -13.38 -15.90
CA ASP A 129 2.53 -12.51 -15.50
C ASP A 129 2.29 -12.65 -13.98
N LEU A 130 2.34 -13.88 -13.45
CA LEU A 130 2.21 -14.13 -12.01
C LEU A 130 3.38 -13.52 -11.22
N MET A 131 4.62 -13.71 -11.68
CA MET A 131 5.79 -13.13 -11.01
C MET A 131 5.76 -11.60 -11.03
N ALA A 132 5.34 -10.98 -12.14
CA ALA A 132 5.19 -9.54 -12.23
C ALA A 132 4.11 -9.03 -11.25
N TYR A 133 2.95 -9.70 -11.21
CA TYR A 133 1.87 -9.37 -10.29
C TYR A 133 2.30 -9.44 -8.82
N LEU A 134 2.93 -10.56 -8.40
CA LEU A 134 3.40 -10.74 -7.03
C LEU A 134 4.50 -9.74 -6.64
N ALA A 135 5.32 -9.30 -7.60
CA ALA A 135 6.37 -8.31 -7.39
C ALA A 135 5.87 -6.85 -7.49
N GLY A 136 4.59 -6.61 -7.80
CA GLY A 136 4.05 -5.26 -8.05
C GLY A 136 4.64 -4.58 -9.29
N LYS A 137 5.14 -5.35 -10.26
CA LYS A 137 5.77 -4.86 -11.49
C LYS A 137 4.82 -5.01 -12.68
N GLN A 138 5.00 -4.18 -13.70
CA GLN A 138 4.28 -4.38 -14.96
C GLN A 138 4.71 -5.70 -15.63
N PRO A 139 3.78 -6.49 -16.20
CA PRO A 139 4.13 -7.67 -16.98
C PRO A 139 5.07 -7.32 -18.13
N PRO A 140 5.99 -8.22 -18.52
CA PRO A 140 6.89 -7.97 -19.64
C PRO A 140 6.10 -7.59 -20.90
N LEU A 141 6.50 -6.49 -21.55
CA LEU A 141 5.93 -6.10 -22.85
C LEU A 141 6.19 -7.23 -23.84
N ARG A 142 5.11 -7.79 -24.38
CA ARG A 142 5.20 -8.89 -25.34
C ARG A 142 5.62 -8.32 -26.71
N PRO A 143 6.64 -8.88 -27.37
CA PRO A 143 6.78 -8.70 -28.80
C PRO A 143 5.49 -9.24 -29.43
N HIS A 144 4.68 -8.37 -30.02
CA HIS A 144 3.62 -8.82 -30.89
C HIS A 144 4.30 -9.69 -31.94
N HIS A 145 4.02 -10.99 -31.96
CA HIS A 145 4.24 -11.76 -33.18
C HIS A 145 3.37 -11.08 -34.23
N SER A 146 4.00 -10.19 -34.99
CA SER A 146 3.45 -9.66 -36.21
C SER A 146 3.02 -10.87 -37.00
N ARG A 147 1.71 -11.06 -37.14
CA ARG A 147 1.14 -11.97 -38.12
C ARG A 147 1.47 -11.39 -39.49
N VAL A 148 2.74 -11.45 -39.89
CA VAL A 148 3.13 -11.28 -41.28
C VAL A 148 2.77 -12.60 -41.96
N SER A 149 1.50 -12.73 -42.30
CA SER A 149 1.10 -13.63 -43.37
C SER A 149 1.82 -13.15 -44.63
N PRO A 150 2.69 -13.96 -45.28
CA PRO A 150 3.28 -13.57 -46.55
C PRO A 150 2.16 -13.59 -47.59
N ARG A 151 1.57 -12.45 -47.93
CA ARG A 151 0.86 -12.31 -49.20
C ARG A 151 1.90 -11.98 -50.26
N PRO A 152 2.04 -12.75 -51.34
CA PRO A 152 2.88 -12.35 -52.45
C PRO A 152 2.22 -11.13 -53.12
N ARG A 153 2.79 -9.94 -52.91
CA ARG A 153 2.49 -8.80 -53.77
C ARG A 153 3.29 -8.98 -55.05
N VAL A 154 2.57 -9.22 -56.14
CA VAL A 154 3.09 -9.22 -57.50
C VAL A 154 3.74 -7.85 -57.76
N CYS A 155 5.05 -7.86 -58.03
CA CYS A 155 5.80 -6.70 -58.49
C CYS A 155 5.43 -6.41 -59.94
N HIS A 156 4.84 -5.25 -60.21
CA HIS A 156 4.83 -4.66 -61.55
C HIS A 156 5.46 -3.26 -61.48
N GLY A 157 6.58 -3.12 -62.20
CA GLY A 157 7.02 -1.93 -62.94
C GLY A 157 7.11 -0.58 -62.23
N SER A 158 8.34 -0.19 -61.88
CA SER A 158 8.80 1.22 -61.80
C SER A 158 8.88 1.86 -63.22
N PRO A 159 9.15 3.18 -63.43
CA PRO A 159 9.88 4.08 -62.53
C PRO A 159 9.39 5.54 -62.41
N ASN A 160 9.98 6.24 -61.42
CA ASN A 160 10.61 7.56 -61.52
C ASN A 160 10.11 8.60 -60.47
N ALA A 161 10.98 8.95 -59.52
CA ALA A 161 11.28 10.33 -59.09
C ALA A 161 12.15 10.34 -57.81
N GLN A 162 13.39 10.80 -58.00
CA GLN A 162 14.18 11.70 -57.13
C GLN A 162 14.38 11.30 -55.66
N GLN A 163 15.59 10.82 -55.32
CA GLN A 163 16.75 11.64 -54.91
C GLN A 163 16.61 12.11 -53.46
N MET A 164 17.45 11.58 -52.58
CA MET A 164 18.24 12.31 -51.57
C MET A 164 19.35 11.39 -51.05
N ASP A 165 20.58 11.80 -51.31
CA ASP A 165 21.83 11.24 -50.81
C ASP A 165 21.99 11.48 -49.31
N ILE A 166 22.40 10.45 -48.55
CA ILE A 166 23.31 10.62 -47.39
C ILE A 166 24.30 9.45 -47.37
N HIS A 167 25.56 9.84 -47.58
CA HIS A 167 26.85 9.14 -47.57
C HIS A 167 26.99 7.81 -46.80
N HIS A 168 27.50 6.81 -47.52
CA HIS A 168 28.38 5.75 -47.00
C HIS A 168 29.82 6.27 -46.92
N PHE A 169 30.55 5.95 -45.85
CA PHE A 169 32.00 5.72 -45.92
C PHE A 169 32.41 4.52 -45.06
N HIS A 170 33.42 3.85 -45.61
CA HIS A 170 33.90 2.50 -45.38
C HIS A 170 35.13 2.47 -44.42
N HIS A 171 35.56 1.24 -44.11
CA HIS A 171 36.90 0.78 -43.62
C HIS A 171 37.04 0.63 -42.09
N SER A 172 37.83 -0.29 -41.51
CA SER A 172 38.44 -1.60 -41.83
C SER A 172 39.12 -2.11 -40.52
N SER A 173 39.33 -3.43 -40.38
CA SER A 173 40.03 -4.22 -39.30
C SER A 173 41.34 -3.62 -38.72
N PRO A 174 41.90 -4.02 -37.53
CA PRO A 174 42.22 -5.42 -37.14
C PRO A 174 42.10 -5.79 -35.62
N ALA A 175 42.44 -7.04 -35.31
CA ALA A 175 42.37 -7.71 -34.01
C ALA A 175 43.02 -6.99 -32.80
N SER A 176 42.35 -7.03 -31.64
CA SER A 176 43.00 -7.20 -30.33
C SER A 176 42.02 -7.75 -29.29
N ILE A 177 42.51 -8.75 -28.57
CA ILE A 177 41.91 -9.42 -27.41
C ILE A 177 41.85 -8.41 -26.25
N SER A 178 40.66 -8.06 -25.75
CA SER A 178 40.36 -7.80 -24.33
C SER A 178 39.15 -6.86 -24.17
N THR A 179 37.99 -7.37 -23.74
CA THR A 179 36.96 -6.56 -23.02
C THR A 179 36.01 -7.42 -22.18
N CYS A 180 36.47 -8.54 -21.61
CA CYS A 180 35.70 -9.22 -20.55
C CYS A 180 35.86 -8.50 -19.19
N GLU A 181 36.93 -7.71 -19.01
CA GLU A 181 37.20 -6.97 -17.77
C GLU A 181 36.30 -5.73 -17.55
N ASP A 182 35.84 -5.06 -18.62
CA ASP A 182 35.08 -3.80 -18.49
C ASP A 182 33.68 -3.96 -17.87
N ASN A 183 33.09 -5.15 -17.95
CA ASN A 183 31.78 -5.45 -17.37
C ASN A 183 31.83 -5.92 -15.91
N MET A 184 33.03 -6.05 -15.31
CA MET A 184 33.16 -6.54 -13.93
C MET A 184 33.35 -5.42 -12.90
N HIS A 185 33.49 -4.16 -13.33
CA HIS A 185 33.66 -3.03 -12.41
C HIS A 185 32.51 -2.88 -11.41
N THR A 186 31.26 -2.96 -11.88
CA THR A 186 30.06 -2.92 -11.03
C THR A 186 29.98 -4.10 -10.07
N PHE A 187 30.50 -5.27 -10.49
CA PHE A 187 30.49 -6.49 -9.68
C PHE A 187 31.59 -6.46 -8.60
N ARG A 188 32.77 -5.91 -8.93
CA ARG A 188 33.86 -5.69 -7.98
C ARG A 188 33.49 -4.65 -6.92
N GLU A 189 32.74 -3.61 -7.30
CA GLU A 189 32.17 -2.62 -6.37
C GLU A 189 31.12 -3.23 -5.43
N ALA A 190 30.23 -4.10 -5.94
CA ALA A 190 29.24 -4.78 -5.10
C ALA A 190 29.88 -5.72 -4.06
N LEU A 191 31.00 -6.36 -4.40
CA LEU A 191 31.74 -7.25 -3.48
C LEU A 191 32.56 -6.48 -2.44
N SER A 192 33.08 -5.29 -2.77
CA SER A 192 33.82 -4.47 -1.79
C SER A 192 32.91 -3.87 -0.71
N ILE A 193 31.64 -3.63 -1.04
CA ILE A 193 30.61 -3.18 -0.08
C ILE A 193 30.20 -4.31 0.87
N ALA A 194 30.30 -5.58 0.45
CA ALA A 194 29.96 -6.75 1.27
C ALA A 194 31.10 -7.19 2.22
N GLY A 195 32.32 -6.65 2.05
CA GLY A 195 33.51 -7.04 2.82
C GLY A 195 33.70 -6.33 4.17
N SER A 196 32.92 -5.27 4.45
CA SER A 196 33.02 -4.51 5.69
C SER A 196 31.76 -4.69 6.55
N ASN A 197 31.93 -5.47 7.62
CA ASN A 197 31.02 -5.70 8.75
C ASN A 197 30.07 -6.90 8.64
N VAL A 198 30.63 -8.09 8.46
CA VAL A 198 30.04 -9.30 9.05
C VAL A 198 30.69 -9.54 10.41
N SER A 199 30.17 -8.85 11.42
CA SER A 199 30.32 -9.27 12.82
C SER A 199 28.93 -9.51 13.36
N PHE A 200 28.56 -10.79 13.42
CA PHE A 200 27.37 -11.29 14.10
C PHE A 200 27.52 -11.05 15.60
N THR A 201 27.10 -9.89 16.09
CA THR A 201 26.72 -9.73 17.49
C THR A 201 25.36 -9.05 17.56
N LYS A 202 24.36 -9.80 18.05
CA LYS A 202 23.05 -9.29 18.44
C LYS A 202 23.26 -8.13 19.43
N LYS A 203 22.95 -6.90 19.02
CA LYS A 203 22.77 -5.76 19.93
C LYS A 203 21.31 -5.29 19.86
N PRO A 204 20.67 -5.00 21.01
CA PRO A 204 19.27 -4.63 21.05
C PRO A 204 19.11 -3.19 20.56
N ARG A 205 18.30 -3.00 19.52
CA ARG A 205 17.92 -1.68 18.97
C ARG A 205 17.29 -0.72 19.98
N SER A 206 16.90 -1.17 21.19
CA SER A 206 16.35 -0.30 22.22
C SER A 206 17.42 0.55 22.93
N ALA A 207 18.65 0.04 23.06
CA ALA A 207 19.72 0.77 23.75
C ALA A 207 20.16 2.01 22.97
N ASP A 208 20.16 1.93 21.63
CA ASP A 208 20.56 3.04 20.78
C ASP A 208 19.53 4.18 20.76
N LEU A 209 18.23 3.84 20.84
CA LEU A 209 17.15 4.84 20.93
C LEU A 209 17.16 5.53 22.30
N SER A 210 17.31 4.78 23.40
CA SER A 210 17.41 5.35 24.75
C SER A 210 18.63 6.25 24.89
N ASN A 211 19.78 5.87 24.32
CA ASN A 211 20.98 6.69 24.30
C ASN A 211 20.83 7.94 23.44
N TYR A 212 20.15 7.82 22.29
CA TYR A 212 19.85 8.98 21.44
C TYR A 212 18.95 9.99 22.16
N ILE A 213 17.86 9.53 22.79
CA ILE A 213 16.94 10.38 23.55
C ILE A 213 17.66 11.06 24.71
N ALA A 214 18.46 10.32 25.50
CA ALA A 214 19.23 10.88 26.62
C ALA A 214 20.24 11.93 26.15
N ASN A 215 20.94 11.68 25.04
CA ASN A 215 21.90 12.63 24.47
C ASN A 215 21.23 13.89 23.89
N GLU A 216 20.01 13.75 23.35
CA GLU A 216 19.21 14.88 22.84
C GLU A 216 18.77 15.81 23.97
N PHE A 217 18.28 15.26 25.08
CA PHE A 217 17.89 16.05 26.27
C PHE A 217 19.07 16.82 26.87
N VAL A 218 20.28 16.25 26.85
CA VAL A 218 21.49 16.93 27.35
C VAL A 218 21.93 18.08 26.41
N ARG A 219 21.77 17.90 25.10
CA ARG A 219 22.14 18.92 24.09
C ARG A 219 21.16 20.09 24.06
N ASN A 220 19.87 19.83 24.27
CA ASN A 220 18.81 20.84 24.14
C ASN A 220 18.32 21.40 25.49
N GLY A 221 18.82 20.90 26.62
CA GLY A 221 18.35 21.25 27.97
C GLY A 221 18.91 22.53 28.61
N THR A 222 19.86 23.25 28.00
CA THR A 222 20.60 24.37 28.65
C THR A 222 20.52 25.71 27.92
N LYS A 223 19.40 26.02 27.26
CA LYS A 223 19.13 27.39 26.80
C LYS A 223 17.72 27.87 27.15
N ARG A 224 17.56 28.34 28.40
CA ARG A 224 16.68 29.48 28.67
C ARG A 224 17.51 30.76 28.53
N PRO A 225 16.93 31.83 27.96
CA PRO A 225 16.86 33.06 28.71
C PRO A 225 15.41 33.50 28.94
N ALA A 226 15.25 34.27 30.00
CA ALA A 226 14.00 34.62 30.68
C ALA A 226 13.16 35.71 29.99
N SER A 227 11.85 35.68 30.30
CA SER A 227 10.92 36.78 30.60
C SER A 227 11.13 38.17 29.95
N SER A 228 10.12 38.66 29.20
CA SER A 228 9.26 39.81 29.60
C SER A 228 8.47 40.43 28.43
N SER A 229 7.17 40.71 28.65
CA SER A 229 6.33 41.82 28.09
C SER A 229 4.99 41.44 27.40
N PRO A 230 3.92 42.29 27.52
CA PRO A 230 2.51 41.91 27.70
C PRO A 230 1.60 41.93 26.44
N PRO A 231 0.30 41.57 26.53
CA PRO A 231 -0.58 41.34 25.38
C PRO A 231 -1.20 42.64 24.85
N HIS A 232 -1.15 42.85 23.54
CA HIS A 232 -1.90 43.93 22.89
C HIS A 232 -3.25 43.39 22.40
N ASP A 233 -4.30 43.87 23.07
CA ASP A 233 -5.70 43.78 22.69
C ASP A 233 -5.97 44.89 21.67
N VAL A 234 -6.43 44.59 20.44
CA VAL A 234 -7.34 45.48 19.69
C VAL A 234 -7.96 44.77 18.48
N ASN A 235 -9.28 44.74 18.56
CA ASN A 235 -10.24 45.10 17.53
C ASN A 235 -10.54 44.11 16.40
N MET A 236 -11.69 43.47 16.58
CA MET A 236 -12.56 42.92 15.55
C MET A 236 -12.94 44.02 14.55
N ASP A 237 -12.55 43.88 13.28
CA ASP A 237 -13.42 44.33 12.20
C ASP A 237 -13.15 43.52 10.93
N SER A 238 -14.24 43.03 10.32
CA SER A 238 -14.22 42.28 9.06
C SER A 238 -14.76 43.16 7.94
N PRO A 239 -14.00 43.40 6.86
CA PRO A 239 -14.60 43.98 5.66
C PRO A 239 -15.13 42.89 4.72
N THR A 240 -16.46 42.73 4.75
CA THR A 240 -17.27 42.25 3.64
C THR A 240 -17.01 43.05 2.37
N HIS A 241 -16.77 42.38 1.24
CA HIS A 241 -17.10 42.94 -0.08
C HIS A 241 -17.95 41.97 -0.90
N LYS A 242 -19.22 42.33 -1.05
CA LYS A 242 -20.12 41.84 -2.10
C LYS A 242 -20.28 42.93 -3.18
N ARG A 243 -20.42 42.46 -4.43
CA ARG A 243 -21.01 43.10 -5.64
C ARG A 243 -20.13 44.16 -6.33
N SER A 244 -20.10 44.31 -7.67
CA SER A 244 -21.08 44.02 -8.73
C SER A 244 -20.47 44.07 -10.15
N ARG A 245 -20.93 43.16 -11.03
CA ARG A 245 -21.28 43.21 -12.48
C ARG A 245 -20.60 44.17 -13.48
N PHE A 246 -20.35 43.57 -14.66
CA PHE A 246 -20.50 44.05 -16.05
C PHE A 246 -20.06 45.48 -16.40
N MET A 247 -19.03 45.58 -17.25
CA MET A 247 -19.09 46.05 -18.64
C MET A 247 -17.99 45.33 -19.43
#